data_AF-A0A846E1H9-F1
#
_entry.id   AF-A0A846E1H9-F1
#
_cell.length_a   1.000
_cell.length_b   1.000
_cell.length_c   1.000
_cell.angle_alpha   90.00
_cell.angle_beta   90.00
_cell.angle_gamma   90.00
#
_symmetry.space_group_name_H-M   'P 1'
#
loop_
_entity.id
_entity.type
_entity.pdbx_description
1 polymer ?
#
loop_
_entity_poly.entity_id
_entity_poly.type
_entity_poly.pdbx_seq_one_letter_code
_entity_poly.pdbx_strand_id
1 'polypeptide(L)'
;MTKPYRSNLTWEQWELMKDLFPEAKPGGRPRKLALFSVVNAILYVLCEGCTWRGLPGDFPAWSTVYGYFWRWSQDGTWLKIHDKLVPWVRVSAGREPSPSEAAVDSQSVETATMISIDVGYDAGKKIHGRKRHLSVDLLGLVLRVLVTSASLPEREGAKQVLQRVHDTGNHVKRLNTIWMDGGYRGEEFIRWVMDMFWWIVEIVLRPLDKKGFVHLPKRWVVERTFGWLNWCRRLSKDFERLPETSETFIYIAMIRIMVRRLA
;
A
#
# COMPACT_ATOMS: atom_id res chain seq x y z
N MET A 1 24.64 6.08 -17.46
CA MET A 1 23.18 6.02 -17.27
C MET A 1 22.79 4.56 -17.09
N THR A 2 21.85 4.27 -16.19
CA THR A 2 21.30 2.92 -15.99
C THR A 2 20.61 2.43 -17.27
N LYS A 3 20.64 1.13 -17.54
CA LYS A 3 19.92 0.51 -18.65
C LYS A 3 18.41 0.79 -18.53
N PRO A 4 17.67 0.81 -19.65
CA PRO A 4 16.22 0.94 -19.62
C PRO A 4 15.59 -0.37 -19.10
N TYR A 5 14.92 -0.29 -17.95
CA TYR A 5 14.14 -1.37 -17.38
C TYR A 5 12.64 -1.02 -17.40
N ARG A 6 11.76 -2.02 -17.52
CA ARG A 6 10.30 -1.83 -17.51
C ARG A 6 9.78 -1.22 -16.19
N SER A 7 10.55 -1.34 -15.12
CA SER A 7 10.27 -0.73 -13.81
C SER A 7 10.60 0.76 -13.75
N ASN A 8 11.43 1.28 -14.64
CA ASN A 8 11.89 2.67 -14.61
C ASN A 8 10.72 3.62 -14.83
N LEU A 9 10.79 4.77 -14.16
CA LEU A 9 9.93 5.92 -14.42
C LEU A 9 10.36 6.62 -15.71
N THR A 10 9.39 7.21 -16.40
CA THR A 10 9.69 8.27 -17.39
C THR A 10 10.11 9.55 -16.69
N TRP A 11 10.68 10.50 -17.44
CA TRP A 11 10.99 11.82 -16.88
C TRP A 11 9.73 12.55 -16.44
N GLU A 12 8.65 12.51 -17.22
CA GLU A 12 7.36 13.12 -16.87
C GLU A 12 6.81 12.57 -15.54
N GLN A 13 6.90 11.25 -15.33
CA GLN A 13 6.48 10.62 -14.07
C GLN A 13 7.38 11.02 -12.90
N TRP A 14 8.67 11.22 -13.15
CA TRP A 14 9.62 11.69 -12.14
C TRP A 14 9.35 13.14 -11.73
N GLU A 15 9.06 14.02 -12.70
CA GLU A 15 8.77 15.43 -12.47
C GLU A 15 7.59 15.64 -11.50
N LEU A 16 6.59 14.75 -11.51
CA LEU A 16 5.47 14.80 -10.56
C LEU A 16 5.87 14.65 -9.09
N MET A 17 6.97 13.96 -8.79
CA MET A 17 7.32 13.59 -7.42
C MET A 17 8.72 14.00 -6.96
N LYS A 18 9.57 14.51 -7.86
CA LYS A 18 10.98 14.82 -7.55
C LYS A 18 11.15 15.80 -6.39
N ASP A 19 10.29 16.82 -6.31
CA ASP A 19 10.38 17.90 -5.32
C ASP A 19 9.76 17.52 -3.97
N LEU A 20 9.14 16.33 -3.90
CA LEU A 20 8.59 15.77 -2.67
C LEU A 20 9.64 14.98 -1.87
N PHE A 21 10.81 14.71 -2.46
CA PHE A 21 11.92 14.08 -1.75
C PHE A 21 12.73 15.10 -0.94
N PRO A 22 13.28 14.70 0.22
CA PRO A 22 14.06 15.61 1.04
C PRO A 22 15.34 16.06 0.34
N GLU A 23 15.62 17.36 0.44
CA GLU A 23 16.85 17.98 -0.03
C GLU A 23 18.09 17.38 0.66
N ALA A 24 19.26 17.69 0.11
CA ALA A 24 20.51 17.33 0.78
C ALA A 24 20.65 18.16 2.06
N LYS A 25 20.96 17.50 3.19
CA LYS A 25 21.19 18.22 4.45
C LYS A 25 22.37 19.19 4.30
N PRO A 26 22.27 20.43 4.83
CA PRO A 26 23.39 21.36 4.84
C PRO A 26 24.53 20.83 5.73
N GLY A 27 25.78 21.19 5.40
CA GLY A 27 26.98 20.85 6.18
C GLY A 27 27.58 19.47 5.92
N GLY A 28 26.99 18.66 5.03
CA GLY A 28 27.53 17.36 4.61
C GLY A 28 28.20 17.38 3.23
N ARG A 29 28.82 16.25 2.85
CA ARG A 29 29.30 16.04 1.47
C ARG A 29 28.12 16.21 0.50
N PRO A 30 28.23 17.06 -0.54
CA PRO A 30 27.16 17.25 -1.51
C PRO A 30 26.66 15.92 -2.09
N ARG A 31 25.34 15.77 -2.19
CA ARG A 31 24.71 14.60 -2.80
C ARG A 31 25.05 14.59 -4.30
N LYS A 32 26.01 13.76 -4.70
CA LYS A 32 26.37 13.56 -6.12
C LYS A 32 25.43 12.61 -6.86
N LEU A 33 24.70 11.78 -6.11
CA LEU A 33 23.85 10.73 -6.66
C LEU A 33 22.47 11.28 -7.07
N ALA A 34 22.08 11.06 -8.33
CA ALA A 34 20.76 11.40 -8.81
C ALA A 34 19.69 10.54 -8.12
N LEU A 35 18.72 11.19 -7.45
CA LEU A 35 17.62 10.50 -6.78
C LEU A 35 16.77 9.68 -7.76
N PHE A 36 16.63 10.12 -9.01
CA PHE A 36 15.97 9.37 -10.07
C PHE A 36 16.54 7.95 -10.21
N SER A 37 17.86 7.80 -10.20
CA SER A 37 18.51 6.48 -10.27
C SER A 37 18.29 5.64 -9.02
N VAL A 38 18.21 6.26 -7.84
CA VAL A 38 17.90 5.57 -6.57
C VAL A 38 16.47 5.05 -6.58
N VAL A 39 15.51 5.90 -6.99
CA VAL A 39 14.09 5.53 -7.05
C VAL A 39 13.87 4.43 -8.09
N ASN A 40 14.48 4.53 -9.27
CA ASN A 40 14.38 3.47 -10.28
C ASN A 40 14.98 2.13 -9.79
N ALA A 41 16.08 2.16 -9.03
CA ALA A 41 16.63 0.96 -8.41
C ALA A 41 15.67 0.34 -7.37
N ILE A 42 15.01 1.15 -6.54
CA ILE A 42 14.00 0.68 -5.58
C ILE A 42 12.79 0.09 -6.31
N LEU A 43 12.32 0.74 -7.38
CA LEU A 43 11.22 0.24 -8.20
C LEU A 43 11.60 -1.05 -8.93
N TYR A 44 12.86 -1.22 -9.35
CA TYR A 44 13.35 -2.46 -9.90
C TYR A 44 13.25 -3.60 -8.87
N VAL A 45 13.74 -3.36 -7.65
CA VAL A 45 13.64 -4.31 -6.54
C VAL A 45 12.19 -4.70 -6.25
N LEU A 46 11.28 -3.72 -6.24
CA LEU A 46 9.84 -3.94 -6.04
C LEU A 46 9.20 -4.77 -7.18
N CYS A 47 9.48 -4.40 -8.43
CA CYS A 47 8.83 -5.01 -9.59
C CYS A 47 9.38 -6.41 -9.89
N GLU A 48 10.70 -6.57 -9.90
CA GLU A 48 11.36 -7.84 -10.24
C GLU A 48 11.45 -8.79 -9.05
N GLY A 49 11.34 -8.28 -7.81
CA GLY A 49 11.38 -9.10 -6.60
C GLY A 49 12.77 -9.62 -6.25
N CYS A 50 13.83 -9.04 -6.81
CA CYS A 50 15.19 -9.47 -6.52
C CYS A 50 15.61 -9.09 -5.08
N THR A 51 16.61 -9.77 -4.55
CA THR A 51 17.25 -9.34 -3.30
C THR A 51 17.97 -8.00 -3.51
N TRP A 52 18.19 -7.23 -2.44
CA TRP A 52 18.93 -5.97 -2.53
C TRP A 52 20.34 -6.17 -3.12
N ARG A 53 21.04 -7.23 -2.70
CA ARG A 53 22.38 -7.58 -3.23
C ARG A 53 22.37 -8.07 -4.67
N GLY A 54 21.21 -8.51 -5.18
CA GLY A 54 21.00 -8.92 -6.56
C GLY A 54 20.65 -7.77 -7.52
N LEU A 55 20.72 -6.52 -7.06
CA LEU A 55 20.50 -5.36 -7.91
C LEU A 55 21.54 -5.33 -9.06
N PRO A 56 21.13 -5.08 -10.31
CA PRO A 56 22.04 -4.96 -11.45
C PRO A 56 23.16 -3.93 -11.22
N GLY A 57 24.36 -4.24 -11.72
CA GLY A 57 25.57 -3.43 -11.46
C GLY A 57 25.60 -2.05 -12.13
N ASP A 58 24.66 -1.76 -13.04
CA ASP A 58 24.49 -0.44 -13.65
C ASP A 58 23.63 0.52 -12.79
N PHE A 59 22.94 0.01 -11.77
CA PHE A 59 22.32 0.83 -10.73
C PHE A 59 23.36 1.30 -9.69
N PRO A 60 23.02 2.33 -8.87
CA PRO A 60 23.86 2.71 -7.75
C PRO A 60 24.09 1.53 -6.80
N ALA A 61 25.21 1.53 -6.07
CA ALA A 61 25.55 0.46 -5.15
C ALA A 61 24.38 0.11 -4.21
N TRP A 62 24.05 -1.19 -4.11
CA TRP A 62 22.85 -1.66 -3.40
C TRP A 62 22.75 -1.15 -1.97
N SER A 63 23.89 -1.03 -1.27
CA SER A 63 23.94 -0.54 0.11
C SER A 63 23.52 0.92 0.23
N THR A 64 23.86 1.72 -0.77
CA THR A 64 23.42 3.12 -0.86
C THR A 64 21.93 3.21 -1.17
N VAL A 65 21.45 2.44 -2.15
CA VAL A 65 20.02 2.38 -2.50
C VAL A 65 19.18 1.96 -1.30
N TYR A 66 19.58 0.88 -0.63
CA TYR A 66 18.93 0.41 0.59
C TYR A 66 18.97 1.45 1.71
N GLY A 67 20.09 2.15 1.90
CA GLY A 67 20.20 3.22 2.89
C GLY A 67 19.22 4.38 2.66
N TYR A 68 18.98 4.74 1.39
CA TYR A 68 17.94 5.71 1.04
C TYR A 68 16.54 5.16 1.30
N PHE A 69 16.24 3.95 0.82
CA PHE A 69 14.97 3.27 1.05
C PHE A 69 14.64 3.25 2.55
N TRP A 70 15.55 2.71 3.37
CA TRP A 70 15.37 2.58 4.82
C TRP A 70 15.14 3.92 5.50
N ARG A 71 15.95 4.94 5.19
CA ARG A 71 15.79 6.29 5.78
C ARG A 71 14.42 6.89 5.45
N TRP A 72 14.01 6.79 4.19
CA TRP A 72 12.71 7.30 3.72
C TRP A 72 11.51 6.50 4.23
N SER A 73 11.70 5.22 4.55
CA SER A 73 10.70 4.43 5.28
C SER A 73 10.53 4.96 6.70
N GLN A 74 11.63 5.26 7.39
CA GLN A 74 11.62 5.69 8.79
C GLN A 74 11.11 7.13 9.00
N ASP A 75 11.45 8.06 8.10
CA ASP A 75 11.06 9.48 8.23
C ASP A 75 9.70 9.82 7.57
N GLY A 76 9.02 8.80 7.03
CA GLY A 76 7.71 8.89 6.41
C GLY A 76 7.71 9.57 5.02
N THR A 77 8.87 9.76 4.39
CA THR A 77 8.97 10.37 3.04
C THR A 77 8.05 9.66 2.03
N TRP A 78 8.06 8.32 2.01
CA TRP A 78 7.20 7.58 1.08
C TRP A 78 5.70 7.85 1.32
N LEU A 79 5.27 7.86 2.58
CA LEU A 79 3.87 8.12 2.91
C LEU A 79 3.47 9.56 2.56
N LYS A 80 4.37 10.54 2.76
CA LYS A 80 4.13 11.94 2.35
C LYS A 80 3.96 12.07 0.84
N ILE A 81 4.82 11.42 0.05
CA ILE A 81 4.70 11.40 -1.42
C ILE A 81 3.37 10.77 -1.82
N HIS A 82 3.05 9.61 -1.25
CA HIS A 82 1.79 8.93 -1.47
C HIS A 82 0.59 9.85 -1.22
N ASP A 83 0.52 10.48 -0.05
CA ASP A 83 -0.61 11.31 0.36
C ASP A 83 -0.76 12.57 -0.50
N LYS A 84 0.33 13.06 -1.13
CA LYS A 84 0.25 14.15 -2.12
C LYS A 84 -0.30 13.69 -3.48
N LEU A 85 0.03 12.49 -3.92
CA LEU A 85 -0.41 11.98 -5.21
C LEU A 85 -1.87 11.52 -5.23
N VAL A 86 -2.40 11.01 -4.11
CA VAL A 86 -3.81 10.57 -4.00
C VAL A 86 -4.80 11.63 -4.49
N PRO A 87 -4.81 12.87 -3.96
CA PRO A 87 -5.76 13.88 -4.41
C PRO A 87 -5.56 14.28 -5.88
N TRP A 88 -4.32 14.27 -6.40
CA TRP A 88 -4.06 14.57 -7.81
C TRP A 88 -4.69 13.55 -8.74
N VAL A 89 -4.50 12.26 -8.45
CA VAL A 89 -5.12 11.18 -9.23
C VAL A 89 -6.64 11.27 -9.16
N ARG A 90 -7.20 11.54 -7.96
CA ARG A 90 -8.65 11.67 -7.80
C ARG A 90 -9.22 12.82 -8.63
N VAL A 91 -8.60 13.99 -8.59
CA VAL A 91 -9.03 15.15 -9.39
C VAL A 91 -8.89 14.86 -10.89
N SER A 92 -7.79 14.25 -11.33
CA SER A 92 -7.60 13.86 -12.75
C SER A 92 -8.68 12.89 -13.24
N ALA A 93 -9.23 12.08 -12.34
CA ALA A 93 -10.33 11.14 -12.61
C ALA A 93 -11.73 11.76 -12.41
N GLY A 94 -11.85 13.09 -12.28
CA GLY A 94 -13.12 13.79 -12.10
C GLY A 94 -13.79 13.54 -10.74
N ARG A 95 -13.00 13.27 -9.69
CA ARG A 95 -13.49 13.02 -8.32
C ARG A 95 -12.99 14.09 -7.35
N GLU A 96 -13.72 14.25 -6.26
CA GLU A 96 -13.30 15.07 -5.12
C GLU A 96 -11.95 14.61 -4.55
N PRO A 97 -11.05 15.52 -4.14
CA PRO A 97 -9.73 15.17 -3.60
C PRO A 97 -9.78 14.23 -2.40
N SER A 98 -10.82 14.35 -1.56
CA SER A 98 -11.08 13.47 -0.42
C SER A 98 -12.22 12.48 -0.77
N PRO A 99 -12.07 11.18 -0.48
CA PRO A 99 -13.11 10.19 -0.76
C PRO A 99 -14.30 10.31 0.19
N SER A 100 -15.50 10.00 -0.32
CA SER A 100 -16.70 9.83 0.50
C SER A 100 -16.91 8.38 0.96
N GLU A 101 -16.31 7.44 0.25
CA GLU A 101 -16.49 6.01 0.46
C GLU A 101 -15.13 5.31 0.35
N ALA A 102 -14.93 4.29 1.20
CA ALA A 102 -13.77 3.42 1.17
C ALA A 102 -14.19 1.96 1.30
N ALA A 103 -13.37 1.04 0.79
CA ALA A 103 -13.52 -0.39 0.98
C ALA A 103 -12.37 -0.93 1.81
N VAL A 104 -12.65 -1.89 2.69
CA VAL A 104 -11.64 -2.54 3.53
C VAL A 104 -11.71 -4.05 3.38
N ASP A 105 -10.56 -4.66 3.19
CA ASP A 105 -10.40 -6.11 3.15
C ASP A 105 -8.97 -6.51 3.55
N SER A 106 -8.77 -7.80 3.78
CA SER A 106 -7.50 -8.35 4.21
C SER A 106 -7.02 -9.51 3.33
N GLN A 107 -5.72 -9.49 3.01
CA GLN A 107 -5.05 -10.55 2.26
C GLN A 107 -3.98 -11.21 3.13
N SER A 108 -4.11 -12.52 3.33
CA SER A 108 -3.06 -13.32 3.98
C SER A 108 -2.04 -13.74 2.92
N VAL A 109 -0.76 -13.54 3.20
CA VAL A 109 0.37 -13.87 2.33
C VAL A 109 1.37 -14.72 3.09
N GLU A 110 1.95 -15.69 2.41
CA GLU A 110 3.02 -16.49 2.99
C GLU A 110 4.25 -15.61 3.27
N THR A 111 5.01 -15.98 4.30
CA THR A 111 6.33 -15.38 4.56
C THR A 111 7.44 -16.30 4.07
N ALA A 112 8.60 -15.73 3.74
CA ALA A 112 9.81 -16.52 3.51
C ALA A 112 10.25 -17.22 4.81
N THR A 113 10.86 -18.40 4.69
CA THR A 113 11.16 -19.31 5.82
C THR A 113 11.98 -18.68 6.95
N MET A 114 12.83 -17.69 6.64
CA MET A 114 13.69 -17.02 7.63
C MET A 114 13.01 -15.88 8.38
N ILE A 115 11.75 -15.58 8.09
CA ILE A 115 11.00 -14.48 8.72
C ILE A 115 10.18 -15.05 9.87
N SER A 116 10.40 -14.53 11.07
CA SER A 116 9.69 -14.95 12.29
C SER A 116 8.94 -13.83 13.02
N ILE A 117 9.25 -12.57 12.71
CA ILE A 117 8.63 -11.40 13.36
C ILE A 117 7.21 -11.22 12.83
N ASP A 118 6.23 -11.13 13.73
CA ASP A 118 4.81 -10.97 13.39
C ASP A 118 4.34 -11.94 12.33
N VAL A 119 4.69 -13.22 12.48
CA VAL A 119 4.25 -14.32 11.62
C VAL A 119 3.25 -15.18 12.39
N GLY A 120 2.17 -15.58 11.72
CA GLY A 120 1.12 -16.40 12.30
C GLY A 120 0.56 -17.40 11.32
N TYR A 121 -0.44 -18.14 11.74
CA TYR A 121 -1.14 -19.09 10.89
C TYR A 121 -2.61 -18.69 10.75
N ASP A 122 -3.03 -18.46 9.52
CA ASP A 122 -4.44 -18.27 9.16
C ASP A 122 -5.05 -19.64 8.89
N ALA A 123 -5.83 -20.16 9.84
CA ALA A 123 -6.44 -21.48 9.73
C ALA A 123 -7.50 -21.55 8.61
N GLY A 124 -8.18 -20.43 8.33
CA GLY A 124 -9.21 -20.37 7.30
C GLY A 124 -8.62 -20.46 5.89
N LYS A 125 -7.48 -19.79 5.66
CA LYS A 125 -6.77 -19.81 4.37
C LYS A 125 -5.65 -20.84 4.31
N LYS A 126 -5.31 -21.47 5.44
CA LYS A 126 -4.17 -22.39 5.63
C LYS A 126 -2.83 -21.76 5.23
N ILE A 127 -2.64 -20.48 5.57
CA ILE A 127 -1.45 -19.71 5.21
C ILE A 127 -0.62 -19.44 6.46
N HIS A 128 0.67 -19.81 6.41
CA HIS A 128 1.65 -19.40 7.40
C HIS A 128 2.37 -18.13 6.92
N GLY A 129 2.12 -17.01 7.59
CA GLY A 129 2.67 -15.73 7.15
C GLY A 129 2.07 -14.52 7.85
N ARG A 130 1.81 -13.49 7.05
CA ARG A 130 1.27 -12.19 7.50
C ARG A 130 -0.05 -11.87 6.82
N LYS A 131 -0.82 -10.96 7.40
CA LYS A 131 -2.07 -10.46 6.85
C LYS A 131 -1.94 -8.97 6.57
N ARG A 132 -2.28 -8.56 5.36
CA ARG A 132 -2.28 -7.19 4.86
C ARG A 132 -3.71 -6.66 4.90
N HIS A 133 -4.01 -5.75 5.82
CA HIS A 133 -5.29 -5.06 5.90
C HIS A 133 -5.18 -3.77 5.11
N LEU A 134 -6.00 -3.63 4.07
CA LEU A 134 -6.00 -2.48 3.19
C LEU A 134 -7.31 -1.72 3.33
N SER A 135 -7.21 -0.40 3.43
CA SER A 135 -8.31 0.52 3.13
C SER A 135 -8.03 1.19 1.80
N VAL A 136 -9.00 1.19 0.89
CA VAL A 136 -8.88 1.82 -0.43
C VAL A 136 -10.10 2.70 -0.73
N ASP A 137 -9.93 3.74 -1.53
CA ASP A 137 -11.07 4.47 -2.08
C ASP A 137 -11.74 3.70 -3.26
N LEU A 138 -12.84 4.25 -3.81
CA LEU A 138 -13.53 3.64 -4.95
C LEU A 138 -12.73 3.64 -6.28
N LEU A 139 -11.63 4.38 -6.38
CA LEU A 139 -10.68 4.30 -7.50
C LEU A 139 -9.62 3.19 -7.27
N GLY A 140 -9.65 2.54 -6.12
CA GLY A 140 -8.68 1.54 -5.69
C GLY A 140 -7.36 2.14 -5.20
N LEU A 141 -7.31 3.44 -4.89
CA LEU A 141 -6.15 4.07 -4.29
C LEU A 141 -6.10 3.69 -2.82
N VAL A 142 -4.95 3.21 -2.36
CA VAL A 142 -4.75 2.88 -0.94
C VAL A 142 -4.89 4.16 -0.11
N LEU A 143 -5.71 4.11 0.93
CA LEU A 143 -5.77 5.16 1.95
C LEU A 143 -4.75 4.82 3.02
N ARG A 144 -4.87 3.66 3.64
CA ARG A 144 -3.90 3.12 4.61
C ARG A 144 -3.78 1.62 4.53
N VAL A 145 -2.65 1.15 5.01
CA VAL A 145 -2.24 -0.25 5.10
C VAL A 145 -1.84 -0.56 6.52
N LEU A 146 -2.12 -1.79 6.95
CA LEU A 146 -1.58 -2.39 8.16
C LEU A 146 -1.16 -3.83 7.84
N VAL A 147 0.07 -4.20 8.20
CA VAL A 147 0.56 -5.58 8.10
C VAL A 147 0.68 -6.17 9.48
N THR A 148 0.01 -7.30 9.72
CA THR A 148 -0.01 -7.99 11.01
C THR A 148 0.36 -9.45 10.84
N SER A 149 0.57 -10.15 11.95
CA SER A 149 0.55 -11.62 11.96
C SER A 149 -0.73 -12.16 11.32
N ALA A 150 -0.62 -13.28 10.60
CA ALA A 150 -1.77 -13.91 9.94
C ALA A 150 -2.80 -14.49 10.92
N SER A 151 -2.43 -14.71 12.18
CA SER A 151 -3.35 -15.15 13.23
C SER A 151 -4.23 -14.04 13.80
N LEU A 152 -3.94 -12.76 13.49
CA LEU A 152 -4.77 -11.65 13.97
C LEU A 152 -6.19 -11.75 13.36
N PRO A 153 -7.25 -11.68 14.17
CA PRO A 153 -8.62 -11.65 13.68
C PRO A 153 -8.86 -10.50 12.71
N GLU A 154 -9.65 -10.72 11.65
CA GLU A 154 -9.92 -9.68 10.63
C GLU A 154 -10.44 -8.38 11.24
N ARG A 155 -11.37 -8.47 12.20
CA ARG A 155 -12.01 -7.28 12.82
C ARG A 155 -11.02 -6.44 13.62
N GLU A 156 -10.10 -7.07 14.35
CA GLU A 156 -9.09 -6.34 15.13
C GLU A 156 -8.09 -5.64 14.21
N GLY A 157 -7.69 -6.29 13.10
CA GLY A 157 -6.90 -5.63 12.06
C GLY A 157 -7.65 -4.48 11.37
N ALA A 158 -8.96 -4.66 11.13
CA ALA A 158 -9.81 -3.60 10.58
C ALA A 158 -9.94 -2.39 11.52
N LYS A 159 -10.12 -2.60 12.83
CA LYS A 159 -10.14 -1.49 13.81
C LYS A 159 -8.85 -0.66 13.71
N GLN A 160 -7.70 -1.32 13.67
CA GLN A 160 -6.40 -0.66 13.59
C GLN A 160 -6.19 0.08 12.27
N VAL A 161 -6.54 -0.52 11.11
CA VAL A 161 -6.41 0.18 9.83
C VAL A 161 -7.38 1.35 9.71
N LEU A 162 -8.61 1.22 10.23
CA LEU A 162 -9.58 2.32 10.25
C LEU A 162 -9.13 3.47 11.15
N GLN A 163 -8.50 3.18 12.30
CA GLN A 163 -7.86 4.21 13.11
C GLN A 163 -6.79 4.97 12.31
N ARG A 164 -5.90 4.25 11.62
CA ARG A 164 -4.89 4.87 10.74
C ARG A 164 -5.52 5.75 9.65
N VAL A 165 -6.66 5.34 9.10
CA VAL A 165 -7.42 6.13 8.12
C VAL A 165 -7.98 7.39 8.76
N HIS A 166 -8.54 7.29 9.97
CA HIS A 166 -9.07 8.45 10.70
C HIS A 166 -7.94 9.47 10.98
N ASP A 167 -6.78 9.00 11.42
CA ASP A 167 -5.63 9.83 11.79
C ASP A 167 -5.08 10.65 10.60
N THR A 168 -5.49 10.35 9.36
CA THR A 168 -5.15 11.14 8.16
C THR A 168 -5.87 12.49 8.10
N GLY A 169 -6.87 12.70 8.95
CA GLY A 169 -7.62 13.93 9.11
C GLY A 169 -8.22 14.43 7.79
N ASN A 170 -7.71 15.57 7.30
CA ASN A 170 -8.26 16.25 6.13
C ASN A 170 -8.28 15.41 4.84
N HIS A 171 -7.45 14.37 4.73
CA HIS A 171 -7.46 13.48 3.56
C HIS A 171 -8.76 12.68 3.45
N VAL A 172 -9.44 12.41 4.57
CA VAL A 172 -10.70 11.63 4.64
C VAL A 172 -11.87 12.42 5.20
N LYS A 173 -11.81 13.76 5.16
CA LYS A 173 -12.85 14.64 5.71
C LYS A 173 -14.26 14.38 5.17
N ARG A 174 -14.39 13.79 3.97
CA ARG A 174 -15.68 13.46 3.34
C ARG A 174 -16.13 12.03 3.60
N LEU A 175 -15.26 11.19 4.17
CA LEU A 175 -15.48 9.76 4.31
C LEU A 175 -16.65 9.53 5.28
N ASN A 176 -17.65 8.79 4.81
CA ASN A 176 -18.84 8.47 5.57
C ASN A 176 -19.20 6.98 5.52
N THR A 177 -18.84 6.27 4.45
CA THR A 177 -19.23 4.87 4.26
C THR A 177 -18.00 3.98 4.06
N ILE A 178 -17.94 2.88 4.82
CA ILE A 178 -16.94 1.82 4.72
C ILE A 178 -17.62 0.54 4.21
N TRP A 179 -17.18 0.05 3.05
CA TRP A 179 -17.63 -1.21 2.46
C TRP A 179 -16.77 -2.37 2.94
N MET A 180 -17.40 -3.40 3.47
CA MET A 180 -16.74 -4.60 3.98
C MET A 180 -17.45 -5.87 3.54
N ASP A 181 -16.79 -7.01 3.71
CA ASP A 181 -17.39 -8.30 3.44
C ASP A 181 -18.06 -8.97 4.65
N GLY A 182 -18.66 -10.13 4.40
CA GLY A 182 -19.36 -10.91 5.42
C GLY A 182 -18.48 -11.40 6.59
N GLY A 183 -17.15 -11.36 6.49
CA GLY A 183 -16.24 -11.68 7.60
C GLY A 183 -16.27 -10.61 8.71
N TYR A 184 -16.67 -9.38 8.36
CA TYR A 184 -16.75 -8.23 9.26
C TYR A 184 -18.14 -8.03 9.90
N ARG A 185 -19.02 -9.03 9.84
CA ARG A 185 -20.32 -9.01 10.55
C ARG A 185 -20.15 -8.79 12.04
N GLY A 186 -21.16 -8.25 12.71
CA GLY A 186 -21.21 -8.16 14.17
C GLY A 186 -21.53 -6.75 14.63
N GLU A 187 -22.58 -6.64 15.44
CA GLU A 187 -23.10 -5.33 15.86
C GLU A 187 -22.09 -4.52 16.67
N GLU A 188 -21.30 -5.17 17.53
CA GLU A 188 -20.27 -4.48 18.33
C GLU A 188 -19.23 -3.78 17.46
N PHE A 189 -18.80 -4.43 16.37
CA PHE A 189 -17.82 -3.85 15.46
C PHE A 189 -18.42 -2.66 14.69
N ILE A 190 -19.63 -2.82 14.16
CA ILE A 190 -20.33 -1.75 13.42
C ILE A 190 -20.57 -0.54 14.33
N ARG A 191 -21.07 -0.77 15.56
CA ARG A 191 -21.29 0.27 16.56
C ARG A 191 -19.98 0.98 16.91
N TRP A 192 -18.89 0.24 17.13
CA TRP A 192 -17.59 0.85 17.41
C TRP A 192 -17.11 1.78 16.28
N VAL A 193 -17.26 1.40 15.01
CA VAL A 193 -16.90 2.27 13.88
C VAL A 193 -17.77 3.54 13.85
N MET A 194 -19.06 3.40 14.12
CA MET A 194 -20.00 4.51 14.16
C MET A 194 -19.69 5.45 15.34
N ASP A 195 -19.45 4.93 16.53
CA ASP A 195 -19.21 5.71 17.75
C ASP A 195 -17.85 6.45 17.70
N MET A 196 -16.81 5.78 17.18
CA MET A 196 -15.46 6.35 17.14
C MET A 196 -15.26 7.31 15.98
N PHE A 197 -15.81 7.01 14.81
CA PHE A 197 -15.47 7.70 13.56
C PHE A 197 -16.66 8.32 12.84
N TRP A 198 -17.90 8.03 13.28
CA TRP A 198 -19.12 8.50 12.64
C TRP A 198 -19.26 7.99 11.20
N TRP A 199 -18.66 6.84 10.92
CA TRP A 199 -18.75 6.17 9.62
C TRP A 199 -19.76 5.03 9.68
N ILE A 200 -20.46 4.83 8.57
CA ILE A 200 -21.42 3.75 8.35
C ILE A 200 -20.66 2.56 7.77
N VAL A 201 -20.80 1.39 8.36
CA VAL A 201 -20.26 0.14 7.81
C VAL A 201 -21.34 -0.58 7.01
N GLU A 202 -21.11 -0.73 5.71
CA GLU A 202 -21.98 -1.46 4.80
C GLU A 202 -21.38 -2.83 4.49
N ILE A 203 -22.06 -3.88 4.93
CA ILE A 203 -21.62 -5.26 4.74
C ILE A 203 -22.24 -5.81 3.45
N VAL A 204 -21.40 -6.07 2.46
CA VAL A 204 -21.83 -6.62 1.18
C VAL A 204 -21.82 -8.14 1.23
N LEU A 205 -23.03 -8.72 1.24
CA LEU A 205 -23.23 -10.16 1.22
C LEU A 205 -23.29 -10.69 -0.21
N ARG A 206 -22.82 -11.93 -0.42
CA ARG A 206 -23.12 -12.64 -1.66
C ARG A 206 -24.62 -12.96 -1.70
N PRO A 207 -25.31 -12.69 -2.82
CA PRO A 207 -26.68 -13.17 -3.02
C PRO A 207 -26.72 -14.70 -2.87
N LEU A 208 -27.67 -15.22 -2.08
CA LEU A 208 -27.78 -16.65 -1.77
C LEU A 208 -28.16 -17.48 -3.01
N ASP A 209 -28.79 -16.84 -3.98
CA ASP A 209 -29.49 -17.42 -5.12
C ASP A 209 -28.61 -17.53 -6.38
N LYS A 210 -27.35 -17.08 -6.32
CA LYS A 210 -26.39 -17.21 -7.44
C LYS A 210 -25.25 -18.17 -7.10
N LYS A 211 -25.20 -19.31 -7.80
CA LYS A 211 -24.02 -20.19 -7.84
C LYS A 211 -22.98 -19.59 -8.79
N GLY A 212 -21.77 -19.34 -8.30
CA GLY A 212 -20.64 -18.82 -9.10
C GLY A 212 -20.15 -17.43 -8.68
N PHE A 213 -19.26 -16.83 -9.49
CA PHE A 213 -18.75 -15.48 -9.24
C PHE A 213 -19.82 -14.43 -9.50
N VAL A 214 -20.11 -13.59 -8.51
CA VAL A 214 -20.99 -12.42 -8.64
C VAL A 214 -20.16 -11.18 -8.39
N HIS A 215 -20.07 -10.30 -9.39
CA HIS A 215 -19.38 -9.03 -9.25
C HIS A 215 -20.15 -8.13 -8.28
N LEU A 216 -19.50 -7.77 -7.17
CA LEU A 216 -20.02 -6.86 -6.15
C LEU A 216 -19.26 -5.52 -6.29
N PRO A 217 -19.82 -4.51 -7.00
CA PRO A 217 -19.03 -3.42 -7.58
C PRO A 217 -18.17 -2.62 -6.60
N LYS A 218 -18.66 -2.39 -5.37
CA LYS A 218 -17.94 -1.57 -4.37
C LYS A 218 -16.92 -2.37 -3.56
N ARG A 219 -17.21 -3.65 -3.28
CA ARG A 219 -16.26 -4.58 -2.64
C ARG A 219 -15.11 -4.95 -3.57
N TRP A 220 -15.38 -5.18 -4.85
CA TRP A 220 -14.37 -5.67 -5.79
C TRP A 220 -13.19 -4.70 -5.99
N VAL A 221 -13.35 -3.43 -5.59
CA VAL A 221 -12.30 -2.42 -5.71
C VAL A 221 -11.05 -2.79 -4.90
N VAL A 222 -11.19 -3.25 -3.66
CA VAL A 222 -10.03 -3.63 -2.82
C VAL A 222 -9.38 -4.93 -3.30
N GLU A 223 -10.18 -5.91 -3.74
CA GLU A 223 -9.70 -7.14 -4.36
C GLU A 223 -8.92 -6.85 -5.66
N ARG A 224 -9.41 -5.93 -6.49
CA ARG A 224 -8.69 -5.45 -7.68
C ARG A 224 -7.38 -4.76 -7.31
N THR A 225 -7.37 -3.95 -6.25
CA THR A 225 -6.14 -3.31 -5.76
C THR A 225 -5.12 -4.34 -5.31
N PHE A 226 -5.51 -5.41 -4.60
CA PHE A 226 -4.61 -6.54 -4.32
C PHE A 226 -4.07 -7.15 -5.62
N GLY A 227 -4.91 -7.31 -6.64
CA GLY A 227 -4.49 -7.74 -7.97
C GLY A 227 -3.41 -6.85 -8.59
N TRP A 228 -3.55 -5.52 -8.49
CA TRP A 228 -2.54 -4.57 -8.97
C TRP A 228 -1.22 -4.68 -8.18
N LEU A 229 -1.29 -4.85 -6.86
CA LEU A 229 -0.11 -5.02 -6.01
C LEU A 229 0.65 -6.31 -6.36
N ASN A 230 -0.06 -7.38 -6.70
CA ASN A 230 0.53 -8.66 -7.10
C ASN A 230 1.32 -8.60 -8.43
N TRP A 231 1.19 -7.51 -9.22
CA TRP A 231 2.06 -7.30 -10.39
C TRP A 231 3.49 -6.90 -9.99
N CYS A 232 3.70 -6.48 -8.75
CA CYS A 232 5.03 -6.29 -8.18
C CYS A 232 5.47 -7.61 -7.55
N ARG A 233 6.44 -8.31 -8.17
CA ARG A 233 6.84 -9.65 -7.73
C ARG A 233 7.30 -9.69 -6.27
N ARG A 234 7.88 -8.60 -5.76
CA ARG A 234 8.29 -8.51 -4.35
C ARG A 234 7.11 -8.62 -3.37
N LEU A 235 5.90 -8.28 -3.81
CA LEU A 235 4.70 -8.33 -2.98
C LEU A 235 3.96 -9.66 -3.08
N SER A 236 4.33 -10.59 -3.97
CA SER A 236 3.62 -11.88 -4.11
C SER A 236 3.76 -12.78 -2.87
N LYS A 237 4.90 -12.67 -2.17
CA LYS A 237 5.22 -13.31 -0.89
C LYS A 237 5.89 -12.28 0.00
N ASP A 238 5.76 -12.38 1.32
CA ASP A 238 6.44 -11.44 2.21
C ASP A 238 7.88 -11.90 2.51
N PHE A 239 8.84 -11.21 1.91
CA PHE A 239 10.28 -11.41 2.12
C PHE A 239 10.86 -10.47 3.18
N GLU A 240 10.06 -9.56 3.74
CA GLU A 240 10.56 -8.48 4.59
C GLU A 240 10.63 -8.90 6.04
N ARG A 241 11.75 -8.58 6.70
CA ARG A 241 11.94 -8.85 8.13
C ARG A 241 10.90 -8.17 9.00
N LEU A 242 10.57 -6.91 8.71
CA LEU A 242 9.65 -6.09 9.50
C LEU A 242 8.35 -5.84 8.74
N PRO A 243 7.17 -5.88 9.40
CA PRO A 243 5.90 -5.54 8.77
C PRO A 243 5.91 -4.15 8.12
N GLU A 244 6.50 -3.14 8.75
CA GLU A 244 6.55 -1.75 8.28
C GLU A 244 7.31 -1.61 6.94
N THR A 245 8.28 -2.49 6.71
CA THR A 245 8.98 -2.56 5.42
C THR A 245 8.05 -3.08 4.32
N SER A 246 7.22 -4.09 4.64
CA SER A 246 6.18 -4.63 3.74
C SER A 246 5.13 -3.55 3.44
N GLU A 247 4.70 -2.80 4.46
CA GLU A 247 3.80 -1.64 4.31
C GLU A 247 4.40 -0.58 3.38
N THR A 248 5.68 -0.25 3.56
CA THR A 248 6.37 0.73 2.73
C THR A 248 6.39 0.33 1.26
N PHE A 249 6.66 -0.95 0.96
CA PHE A 249 6.61 -1.43 -0.43
C PHE A 249 5.21 -1.35 -1.05
N ILE A 250 4.15 -1.52 -0.26
CA ILE A 250 2.78 -1.33 -0.75
C ILE A 250 2.54 0.14 -1.11
N TYR A 251 2.98 1.09 -0.28
CA TYR A 251 2.90 2.52 -0.62
C TYR A 251 3.73 2.88 -1.86
N ILE A 252 4.94 2.35 -2.01
CA ILE A 252 5.77 2.57 -3.21
C ILE A 252 5.09 1.98 -4.46
N ALA A 253 4.49 0.81 -4.36
CA ALA A 253 3.70 0.23 -5.45
C ALA A 253 2.53 1.11 -5.83
N MET A 254 1.83 1.68 -4.85
CA MET A 254 0.73 2.62 -5.11
C MET A 254 1.22 3.92 -5.74
N ILE A 255 2.35 4.50 -5.27
CA ILE A 255 2.99 5.66 -5.90
C ILE A 255 3.28 5.40 -7.37
N ARG A 256 3.88 4.23 -7.69
CA ARG A 256 4.17 3.84 -9.08
C ARG A 256 2.90 3.75 -9.93
N ILE A 257 1.79 3.25 -9.38
CA ILE A 257 0.50 3.21 -10.08
C ILE A 257 -0.03 4.63 -10.31
N MET A 258 0.05 5.50 -9.28
CA MET A 258 -0.48 6.86 -9.34
C MET A 258 0.25 7.73 -10.36
N VAL A 259 1.59 7.72 -10.37
CA VAL A 259 2.36 8.52 -11.35
C VAL A 259 2.09 8.10 -12.79
N ARG A 260 1.87 6.79 -13.05
CA ARG A 260 1.49 6.27 -14.38
C ARG A 260 0.07 6.61 -14.82
N ARG A 261 -0.80 6.98 -13.89
CA ARG A 261 -2.16 7.47 -14.20
C ARG A 261 -2.16 8.95 -14.53
N LEU A 262 -1.19 9.69 -14.01
CA LEU A 262 -1.06 11.13 -14.18
C LEU A 262 -0.23 11.50 -15.42
N ALA A 263 0.71 10.64 -15.83
CA ALA A 263 1.59 10.82 -16.98
C ALA A 263 1.78 9.49 -17.76
#